data_AF-A0A081L8X8-F1
#
_entry.id   AF-A0A081L8X8-F1
#
_cell.length_a   1.000
_cell.length_b   1.000
_cell.length_c   1.000
_cell.angle_alpha   90.00
_cell.angle_beta   90.00
_cell.angle_gamma   90.00
#
_symmetry.space_group_name_H-M   'P 1'
#
loop_
_entity.id
_entity.type
_entity.pdbx_description
1 polymer ?
#
loop_
_entity_poly.entity_id
_entity_poly.type
_entity_poly.pdbx_seq_one_letter_code
_entity_poly.pdbx_strand_id
1 'polypeptide(L)'
;MRSKVMVIGGYGHVGQQICLQLSEVYPGQVFAAGRSYEKAEQFSRKTKGRVRPYQIDVKKPLNSDWMDETKLVIMCLDQDDTSFAEACLRSGIDYLDISAKGAYMEQVAKLDQQHMGATALLSVGLAPGLTNLLAAKAASTLASVDQMDISIMLGMGDQHGKAAIEWTLDHVHTDYELTEHRQRKRVKSFTGGKQVDFGGKLGKRYAYRFPFSDQQTLPSTLHVPSVTTRLCFDSRVATRALAFTRSLGMTSFLTLPKIKERAIALIQSSQMGTDQYAVKVEAKGTDGKKIHHSTLGIKGHDESQATAQVACATAFHLLNRRFQAGVFHIEELFSLTYANGDFALVDQKTKEERALAIRASLLTA
;
A
#
# COMPACT_ATOMS: atom_id res chain seq x y z
N MET A 1 20.39 -21.53 -9.70
CA MET A 1 19.76 -20.75 -8.60
C MET A 1 18.82 -19.74 -9.23
N ARG A 2 17.60 -19.60 -8.70
CA ARG A 2 16.65 -18.56 -9.12
C ARG A 2 17.20 -17.18 -8.78
N SER A 3 17.14 -16.25 -9.71
CA SER A 3 17.67 -14.90 -9.52
C SER A 3 16.82 -13.80 -10.18
N LYS A 4 15.92 -14.15 -11.10
CA LYS A 4 15.09 -13.15 -11.78
C LYS A 4 14.06 -12.55 -10.83
N VAL A 5 13.83 -11.25 -10.96
CA VAL A 5 12.75 -10.51 -10.30
C VAL A 5 11.73 -10.10 -11.35
N MET A 6 10.50 -10.57 -11.19
CA MET A 6 9.44 -10.33 -12.16
C MET A 6 8.48 -9.26 -11.63
N VAL A 7 8.57 -8.04 -12.18
CA VAL A 7 7.71 -6.93 -11.78
C VAL A 7 6.51 -6.88 -12.74
N ILE A 8 5.39 -7.43 -12.30
CA ILE A 8 4.15 -7.48 -13.08
C ILE A 8 3.46 -6.11 -13.00
N GLY A 9 3.16 -5.52 -14.16
CA GLY A 9 2.84 -4.08 -14.22
C GLY A 9 4.10 -3.21 -14.17
N GLY A 10 5.28 -3.76 -14.46
CA GLY A 10 6.58 -3.10 -14.30
C GLY A 10 6.85 -1.88 -15.18
N TYR A 11 6.04 -1.65 -16.22
CA TYR A 11 6.05 -0.40 -17.01
C TYR A 11 4.90 0.56 -16.63
N GLY A 12 4.14 0.27 -15.58
CA GLY A 12 3.23 1.22 -14.92
C GLY A 12 3.97 2.20 -14.02
N HIS A 13 3.26 3.16 -13.42
CA HIS A 13 3.89 4.26 -12.68
C HIS A 13 4.77 3.79 -11.50
N VAL A 14 4.18 3.10 -10.52
CA VAL A 14 4.93 2.52 -9.37
C VAL A 14 5.87 1.40 -9.83
N GLY A 15 5.42 0.56 -10.76
CA GLY A 15 6.22 -0.55 -11.29
C GLY A 15 7.55 -0.10 -11.92
N GLN A 16 7.56 1.03 -12.64
CA GLN A 16 8.80 1.59 -13.20
C GLN A 16 9.75 2.04 -12.10
N GLN A 17 9.26 2.70 -11.05
CA GLN A 17 10.08 3.14 -9.92
C GLN A 17 10.72 1.93 -9.21
N ILE A 18 9.94 0.85 -8.99
CA ILE A 18 10.45 -0.40 -8.41
C ILE A 18 11.52 -1.02 -9.32
N CYS A 19 11.25 -1.12 -10.63
CA CYS A 19 12.20 -1.69 -11.58
C CYS A 19 13.52 -0.92 -11.59
N LEU A 20 13.46 0.42 -11.61
CA LEU A 20 14.64 1.27 -11.64
C LEU A 20 15.50 1.05 -10.39
N GLN A 21 14.91 1.16 -9.19
CA GLN A 21 15.62 1.00 -7.92
C GLN A 21 16.23 -0.39 -7.76
N LEU A 22 15.47 -1.45 -8.04
CA LEU A 22 16.00 -2.81 -7.95
C LEU A 22 17.12 -3.07 -8.98
N SER A 23 17.03 -2.49 -10.18
CA SER A 23 18.02 -2.67 -11.23
C SER A 23 19.36 -1.96 -10.97
N GLU A 24 19.44 -1.08 -9.98
CA GLU A 24 20.71 -0.51 -9.52
C GLU A 24 21.56 -1.54 -8.78
N VAL A 25 20.91 -2.44 -8.04
CA VAL A 25 21.57 -3.51 -7.27
C VAL A 25 21.63 -4.82 -8.05
N TYR A 26 20.59 -5.12 -8.83
CA TYR A 26 20.46 -6.37 -9.61
C TYR A 26 20.34 -6.10 -11.12
N PRO A 27 21.33 -5.44 -11.75
CA PRO A 27 21.25 -5.10 -13.17
C PRO A 27 21.11 -6.36 -14.04
N GLY A 28 20.15 -6.33 -14.96
CA GLY A 28 19.87 -7.42 -15.89
C GLY A 28 19.07 -8.59 -15.30
N GLN A 29 18.76 -8.57 -14.01
CA GLN A 29 17.95 -9.60 -13.33
C GLN A 29 16.51 -9.14 -13.08
N VAL A 30 16.22 -7.84 -13.23
CA VAL A 30 14.88 -7.27 -13.06
C VAL A 30 14.16 -7.19 -14.39
N PHE A 31 12.94 -7.71 -14.44
CA PHE A 31 12.12 -7.74 -15.64
C PHE A 31 10.85 -6.92 -15.43
N ALA A 32 10.62 -5.97 -16.33
CA ALA A 32 9.37 -5.23 -16.42
C ALA A 32 8.39 -6.03 -17.27
N ALA A 33 7.34 -6.53 -16.65
CA ALA A 33 6.45 -7.50 -17.26
C ALA A 33 5.00 -7.02 -17.36
N GLY A 34 4.35 -7.38 -18.45
CA GLY A 34 2.94 -7.11 -18.67
C GLY A 34 2.48 -7.50 -20.07
N ARG A 35 1.24 -7.13 -20.41
CA ARG A 35 0.56 -7.56 -21.64
C ARG A 35 1.22 -7.05 -22.93
N SER A 36 1.81 -5.85 -22.92
CA SER A 36 2.46 -5.25 -24.10
C SER A 36 3.97 -5.41 -23.99
N TYR A 37 4.51 -6.28 -24.83
CA TYR A 37 5.95 -6.43 -24.96
C TYR A 37 6.60 -5.14 -25.46
N GLU A 38 5.94 -4.40 -26.35
CA GLU A 38 6.44 -3.15 -26.93
C GLU A 38 6.68 -2.08 -25.86
N LYS A 39 5.75 -1.93 -24.91
CA LYS A 39 5.92 -1.00 -23.77
C LYS A 39 7.06 -1.43 -22.85
N ALA A 40 7.16 -2.73 -22.57
CA ALA A 40 8.26 -3.28 -21.78
C ALA A 40 9.61 -3.07 -22.47
N GLU A 41 9.68 -3.27 -23.79
CA GLU A 41 10.88 -3.09 -24.60
C GLU A 41 11.31 -1.62 -24.64
N GLN A 42 10.37 -0.69 -24.83
CA GLN A 42 10.64 0.74 -24.76
C GLN A 42 11.24 1.15 -23.41
N PHE A 43 10.71 0.61 -22.31
CA PHE A 43 11.24 0.87 -20.98
C PHE A 43 12.64 0.24 -20.78
N SER A 44 12.85 -0.99 -21.25
CA SER A 44 14.16 -1.64 -21.25
C SER A 44 15.22 -0.81 -21.99
N ARG A 45 14.89 -0.28 -23.18
CA ARG A 45 15.78 0.60 -23.95
C ARG A 45 16.15 1.87 -23.17
N LYS A 46 15.19 2.50 -22.48
CA LYS A 46 15.44 3.68 -21.62
C LYS A 46 16.40 3.37 -20.47
N THR A 47 16.38 2.15 -19.95
CA THR A 47 17.29 1.72 -18.87
C THR A 47 18.60 1.11 -19.38
N LYS A 48 18.85 1.15 -20.70
CA LYS A 48 20.00 0.53 -21.36
C LYS A 48 20.13 -0.97 -21.03
N GLY A 49 18.99 -1.66 -20.90
CA GLY A 49 18.93 -3.09 -20.62
C GLY A 49 19.20 -3.50 -19.17
N ARG A 50 19.34 -2.55 -18.23
CA ARG A 50 19.36 -2.86 -16.79
C ARG A 50 18.06 -3.49 -16.32
N VAL A 51 16.93 -3.05 -16.90
CA VAL A 51 15.64 -3.71 -16.77
C VAL A 51 15.35 -4.46 -18.09
N ARG A 52 14.98 -5.73 -18.00
CA ARG A 52 14.67 -6.58 -19.16
C ARG A 52 13.16 -6.55 -19.45
N PRO A 53 12.73 -6.65 -20.71
CA PRO A 53 11.31 -6.74 -21.03
C PRO A 53 10.81 -8.17 -20.88
N TYR A 54 9.55 -8.36 -20.48
CA TYR A 54 8.89 -9.66 -20.52
C TYR A 54 7.39 -9.50 -20.86
N GLN A 55 6.86 -10.37 -21.71
CA GLN A 55 5.42 -10.39 -22.00
C GLN A 55 4.73 -11.43 -21.14
N ILE A 56 3.76 -10.99 -20.35
CA ILE A 56 2.92 -11.88 -19.55
C ILE A 56 1.52 -11.30 -19.39
N ASP A 57 0.51 -12.16 -19.45
CA ASP A 57 -0.86 -11.84 -19.14
C ASP A 57 -1.32 -12.72 -17.98
N VAL A 58 -1.47 -12.14 -16.80
CA VAL A 58 -1.85 -12.86 -15.57
C VAL A 58 -3.24 -13.51 -15.65
N LYS A 59 -4.06 -13.11 -16.64
CA LYS A 59 -5.39 -13.69 -16.90
C LYS A 59 -5.35 -14.90 -17.83
N LYS A 60 -4.20 -15.22 -18.43
CA LYS A 60 -4.02 -16.39 -19.28
C LYS A 60 -3.41 -17.54 -18.49
N PRO A 61 -3.60 -18.79 -18.94
CA PRO A 61 -2.89 -19.93 -18.36
C PRO A 61 -1.38 -19.66 -18.30
N LEU A 62 -0.78 -19.94 -17.14
CA LEU A 62 0.63 -19.66 -16.91
C LEU A 62 1.48 -20.68 -17.64
N ASN A 63 2.48 -20.20 -18.38
CA ASN A 63 3.57 -21.02 -18.86
C ASN A 63 4.65 -21.15 -17.77
N SER A 64 5.33 -22.29 -17.73
CA SER A 64 6.37 -22.59 -16.72
C SER A 64 7.71 -21.91 -17.00
N ASP A 65 7.96 -21.49 -18.25
CA ASP A 65 9.32 -21.12 -18.70
C ASP A 65 10.00 -20.02 -17.89
N TRP A 66 9.25 -19.03 -17.39
CA TRP A 66 9.82 -17.95 -16.56
C TRP A 66 9.89 -18.32 -15.08
N MET A 67 9.08 -19.29 -14.63
CA MET A 67 8.93 -19.64 -13.22
C MET A 67 10.20 -20.29 -12.67
N ASP A 68 10.90 -21.08 -13.48
CA ASP A 68 12.07 -21.85 -13.05
C ASP A 68 13.26 -20.96 -12.65
N GLU A 69 13.39 -19.79 -13.27
CA GLU A 69 14.46 -18.83 -13.02
C GLU A 69 14.05 -17.66 -12.10
N THR A 70 12.75 -17.52 -11.82
CA THR A 70 12.22 -16.40 -11.05
C THR A 70 12.28 -16.67 -9.55
N LYS A 71 12.93 -15.77 -8.83
CA LYS A 71 13.03 -15.82 -7.37
C LYS A 71 11.88 -15.10 -6.69
N LEU A 72 11.51 -13.95 -7.22
CA LEU A 72 10.52 -13.04 -6.64
C LEU A 72 9.62 -12.48 -7.73
N VAL A 73 8.33 -12.51 -7.50
CA VAL A 73 7.31 -11.76 -8.24
C VAL A 73 6.90 -10.55 -7.41
N ILE A 74 6.88 -9.37 -8.03
CA ILE A 74 6.33 -8.14 -7.46
C ILE A 74 5.09 -7.77 -8.28
N MET A 75 3.92 -7.86 -7.67
CA MET A 75 2.65 -7.57 -8.29
C MET A 75 2.27 -6.11 -8.11
N CYS A 76 2.26 -5.36 -9.22
CA CYS A 76 1.84 -3.94 -9.27
C CYS A 76 0.49 -3.76 -9.97
N LEU A 77 -0.38 -4.77 -9.94
CA LEU A 77 -1.72 -4.74 -10.52
C LEU A 77 -2.75 -5.16 -9.48
N ASP A 78 -3.93 -4.55 -9.55
CA ASP A 78 -5.08 -5.08 -8.82
C ASP A 78 -5.57 -6.38 -9.48
N GLN A 79 -5.87 -7.37 -8.63
CA GLN A 79 -6.37 -8.66 -9.04
C GLN A 79 -7.72 -8.97 -8.38
N ASP A 80 -8.48 -9.85 -9.02
CA ASP A 80 -9.72 -10.42 -8.49
C ASP A 80 -9.54 -11.91 -8.17
N ASP A 81 -8.69 -12.58 -8.94
CA ASP A 81 -8.46 -14.01 -8.90
C ASP A 81 -7.10 -14.33 -8.29
N THR A 82 -7.06 -15.33 -7.41
CA THR A 82 -5.85 -15.69 -6.66
C THR A 82 -4.98 -16.74 -7.36
N SER A 83 -5.44 -17.32 -8.47
CA SER A 83 -4.75 -18.41 -9.17
C SER A 83 -3.31 -18.05 -9.55
N PHE A 84 -3.05 -16.79 -9.92
CA PHE A 84 -1.70 -16.33 -10.25
C PHE A 84 -0.76 -16.35 -9.05
N ALA A 85 -1.20 -15.79 -7.92
CA ALA A 85 -0.43 -15.80 -6.68
C ALA A 85 -0.23 -17.23 -6.17
N GLU A 86 -1.30 -18.05 -6.19
CA GLU A 86 -1.23 -19.46 -5.80
C GLU A 86 -0.22 -20.25 -6.65
N ALA A 87 -0.22 -20.07 -7.97
CA ALA A 87 0.72 -20.72 -8.87
C ALA A 87 2.19 -20.32 -8.58
N CYS A 88 2.44 -19.04 -8.29
CA CYS A 88 3.78 -18.57 -7.89
C CYS A 88 4.23 -19.25 -6.59
N LEU A 89 3.37 -19.26 -5.57
CA LEU A 89 3.67 -19.78 -4.24
C LEU A 89 3.88 -21.30 -4.25
N ARG A 90 3.05 -22.05 -4.98
CA ARG A 90 3.22 -23.50 -5.19
C ARG A 90 4.49 -23.83 -5.96
N SER A 91 4.90 -22.96 -6.88
CA SER A 91 6.15 -23.10 -7.63
C SER A 91 7.38 -22.72 -6.82
N GLY A 92 7.24 -22.27 -5.56
CA GLY A 92 8.34 -21.86 -4.70
C GLY A 92 8.93 -20.48 -5.07
N ILE A 93 8.12 -19.60 -5.66
CA ILE A 93 8.47 -18.23 -6.02
C ILE A 93 7.90 -17.31 -4.95
N ASP A 94 8.74 -16.48 -4.32
CA ASP A 94 8.25 -15.48 -3.37
C ASP A 94 7.38 -14.46 -4.10
N TYR A 95 6.34 -13.98 -3.42
CA TYR A 95 5.32 -13.12 -4.00
C TYR A 95 5.14 -11.88 -3.14
N LEU A 96 5.29 -10.70 -3.71
CA LEU A 96 5.10 -9.41 -3.03
C LEU A 96 3.98 -8.66 -3.74
N ASP A 97 2.97 -8.21 -3.00
CA ASP A 97 1.81 -7.49 -3.56
C ASP A 97 1.70 -6.05 -3.03
N ILE A 98 1.63 -5.10 -3.95
CA ILE A 98 1.43 -3.67 -3.62
C ILE A 98 -0.02 -3.19 -3.80
N SER A 99 -0.95 -4.07 -4.16
CA SER A 99 -2.38 -3.73 -4.27
C SER A 99 -2.91 -3.24 -2.93
N ALA A 100 -3.95 -2.40 -2.96
CA ALA A 100 -4.68 -1.96 -1.78
C ALA A 100 -6.00 -2.71 -1.57
N LYS A 101 -6.31 -3.73 -2.38
CA LYS A 101 -7.63 -4.36 -2.43
C LYS A 101 -7.81 -5.44 -1.36
N GLY A 102 -8.43 -5.09 -0.24
CA GLY A 102 -8.49 -6.00 0.90
C GLY A 102 -9.35 -7.25 0.68
N ALA A 103 -10.40 -7.20 -0.15
CA ALA A 103 -11.15 -8.40 -0.54
C ALA A 103 -10.28 -9.43 -1.30
N TYR A 104 -9.27 -8.97 -2.05
CA TYR A 104 -8.31 -9.85 -2.70
C TYR A 104 -7.30 -10.39 -1.68
N MET A 105 -6.76 -9.53 -0.80
CA MET A 105 -5.84 -9.95 0.26
C MET A 105 -6.46 -11.03 1.17
N GLU A 106 -7.73 -10.89 1.55
CA GLU A 106 -8.45 -11.90 2.32
C GLU A 106 -8.56 -13.25 1.60
N GLN A 107 -8.68 -13.24 0.27
CA GLN A 107 -8.70 -14.48 -0.51
C GLN A 107 -7.33 -15.12 -0.55
N VAL A 108 -6.26 -14.33 -0.76
CA VAL A 108 -4.88 -14.83 -0.74
C VAL A 108 -4.54 -15.42 0.64
N ALA A 109 -4.92 -14.76 1.74
CA ALA A 109 -4.70 -15.24 3.10
C ALA A 109 -5.39 -16.59 3.40
N LYS A 110 -6.49 -16.91 2.69
CA LYS A 110 -7.26 -18.15 2.83
C LYS A 110 -6.78 -19.30 1.92
N LEU A 111 -5.78 -19.07 1.07
CA LEU A 111 -5.20 -20.13 0.25
C LEU A 111 -4.65 -21.27 1.12
N ASP A 112 -4.64 -22.48 0.58
CA ASP A 112 -4.06 -23.63 1.26
C ASP A 112 -2.53 -23.50 1.39
N GLN A 113 -2.09 -23.13 2.59
CA GLN A 113 -0.68 -22.86 2.88
C GLN A 113 0.16 -24.15 3.03
N GLN A 114 -0.45 -25.33 3.18
CA GLN A 114 0.29 -26.59 3.37
C GLN A 114 1.15 -26.96 2.15
N HIS A 115 0.70 -26.55 0.96
CA HIS A 115 1.36 -26.86 -0.31
C HIS A 115 2.16 -25.67 -0.87
N MET A 116 2.35 -24.60 -0.09
CA MET A 116 3.15 -23.45 -0.51
C MET A 116 4.63 -23.69 -0.23
N GLY A 117 5.48 -23.44 -1.23
CA GLY A 117 6.94 -23.55 -1.10
C GLY A 117 7.65 -22.25 -0.77
N ALA A 118 6.91 -21.13 -0.75
CA ALA A 118 7.43 -19.76 -0.73
C ALA A 118 6.57 -18.81 0.12
N THR A 119 7.05 -17.58 0.27
CA THR A 119 6.43 -16.53 1.09
C THR A 119 5.60 -15.58 0.23
N ALA A 120 4.35 -15.34 0.62
CA ALA A 120 3.57 -14.20 0.16
C ALA A 120 3.68 -13.06 1.16
N LEU A 121 4.05 -11.87 0.68
CA LEU A 121 4.08 -10.63 1.44
C LEU A 121 3.06 -9.65 0.87
N LEU A 122 2.00 -9.43 1.65
CA LEU A 122 0.89 -8.53 1.32
C LEU A 122 1.03 -7.20 2.07
N SER A 123 0.17 -6.24 1.73
CA SER A 123 0.12 -4.93 2.38
C SER A 123 1.44 -4.17 2.25
N VAL A 124 2.00 -4.08 1.04
CA VAL A 124 3.30 -3.42 0.82
C VAL A 124 3.11 -2.11 0.06
N GLY A 125 3.47 -0.98 0.69
CA GLY A 125 3.31 0.33 0.07
C GLY A 125 3.19 1.48 1.07
N LEU A 126 2.53 2.56 0.66
CA LEU A 126 2.15 3.63 1.58
C LEU A 126 0.95 3.24 2.44
N ALA A 127 -0.17 2.89 1.81
CA ALA A 127 -1.42 2.51 2.45
C ALA A 127 -2.20 1.50 1.57
N PRO A 128 -2.18 0.20 1.89
CA PRO A 128 -1.54 -0.43 3.06
C PRO A 128 0.00 -0.44 2.97
N GLY A 129 0.68 -0.65 4.09
CA GLY A 129 2.15 -0.73 4.16
C GLY A 129 2.76 0.10 5.27
N LEU A 130 3.18 1.33 4.98
CA LEU A 130 3.62 2.26 6.03
C LEU A 130 2.54 2.48 7.08
N THR A 131 1.26 2.47 6.69
CA THR A 131 0.14 2.49 7.65
C THR A 131 0.18 1.29 8.60
N ASN A 132 0.39 0.07 8.07
CA ASN A 132 0.53 -1.16 8.86
C ASN A 132 1.75 -1.12 9.80
N LEU A 133 2.91 -0.69 9.29
CA LEU A 133 4.14 -0.62 10.08
C LEU A 133 4.05 0.42 11.21
N LEU A 134 3.46 1.58 10.93
CA LEU A 134 3.19 2.61 11.95
C LEU A 134 2.16 2.13 12.97
N ALA A 135 1.14 1.40 12.54
CA ALA A 135 0.16 0.74 13.40
C ALA A 135 0.82 -0.24 14.37
N ALA A 136 1.65 -1.15 13.87
CA ALA A 136 2.38 -2.09 14.70
C ALA A 136 3.33 -1.40 15.68
N LYS A 137 4.03 -0.35 15.22
CA LYS A 137 4.91 0.44 16.09
C LYS A 137 4.12 1.14 17.20
N ALA A 138 2.99 1.78 16.89
CA ALA A 138 2.15 2.44 17.88
C ALA A 138 1.54 1.44 18.87
N ALA A 139 1.13 0.27 18.40
CA ALA A 139 0.62 -0.82 19.24
C ALA A 139 1.70 -1.34 20.20
N SER A 140 2.95 -1.49 19.74
CA SER A 140 4.05 -2.03 20.55
C SER A 140 4.44 -1.18 21.77
N THR A 141 4.00 0.09 21.83
CA THR A 141 4.25 0.99 22.97
C THR A 141 3.14 0.94 24.02
N LEU A 142 2.14 0.08 23.84
CA LEU A 142 0.98 -0.07 24.72
C LEU A 142 0.89 -1.53 25.21
N ALA A 143 0.41 -1.76 26.43
CA ALA A 143 0.24 -3.12 26.94
C ALA A 143 -0.97 -3.82 26.30
N SER A 144 -2.05 -3.08 26.04
CA SER A 144 -3.17 -3.50 25.19
C SER A 144 -3.61 -2.34 24.30
N VAL A 145 -4.19 -2.65 23.15
CA VAL A 145 -4.78 -1.65 22.24
C VAL A 145 -6.27 -1.94 22.10
N ASP A 146 -7.10 -0.94 22.38
CA ASP A 146 -8.57 -1.05 22.28
C ASP A 146 -9.06 -0.51 20.92
N GLN A 147 -8.42 0.55 20.44
CA GLN A 147 -8.82 1.25 19.22
C GLN A 147 -7.60 1.83 18.50
N MET A 148 -7.66 1.82 17.18
CA MET A 148 -6.70 2.47 16.31
C MET A 148 -7.41 3.30 15.24
N ASP A 149 -7.04 4.57 15.13
CA ASP A 149 -7.45 5.47 14.06
C ASP A 149 -6.26 5.77 13.17
N ILE A 150 -6.36 5.41 11.89
CA ILE A 150 -5.38 5.73 10.86
C ILE A 150 -5.95 6.86 10.01
N SER A 151 -5.17 7.92 9.80
CA SER A 151 -5.56 9.09 9.03
C SER A 151 -4.54 9.36 7.94
N ILE A 152 -5.01 9.38 6.70
CA ILE A 152 -4.21 9.58 5.50
C ILE A 152 -4.63 10.90 4.87
N MET A 153 -3.65 11.77 4.63
CA MET A 153 -3.78 12.96 3.79
C MET A 153 -3.04 12.70 2.48
N LEU A 154 -3.72 12.87 1.36
CA LEU A 154 -3.12 12.78 0.02
C LEU A 154 -3.14 14.14 -0.66
N GLY A 155 -2.10 14.40 -1.44
CA GLY A 155 -1.95 15.60 -2.24
C GLY A 155 -2.74 15.49 -3.54
N MET A 156 -3.39 16.56 -3.96
CA MET A 156 -4.12 16.58 -5.24
C MET A 156 -3.35 17.24 -6.39
N GLY A 157 -2.15 17.77 -6.12
CA GLY A 157 -1.38 18.57 -7.08
C GLY A 157 -0.42 17.78 -7.97
N ASP A 158 -0.30 16.47 -7.78
CA ASP A 158 0.65 15.67 -8.53
C ASP A 158 0.11 15.26 -9.90
N GLN A 159 0.87 15.55 -10.97
CA GLN A 159 0.58 15.03 -12.32
C GLN A 159 0.58 13.49 -12.34
N HIS A 160 1.28 12.87 -11.38
CA HIS A 160 1.39 11.42 -11.23
C HIS A 160 0.32 10.81 -10.30
N GLY A 161 -0.45 11.64 -9.58
CA GLY A 161 -1.52 11.23 -8.65
C GLY A 161 -2.83 10.78 -9.33
N LYS A 162 -2.86 10.70 -10.67
CA LYS A 162 -4.06 10.30 -11.41
C LYS A 162 -4.62 8.95 -10.94
N ALA A 163 -3.76 7.96 -10.71
CA ALA A 163 -4.16 6.63 -10.26
C ALA A 163 -4.79 6.66 -8.85
N ALA A 164 -4.23 7.46 -7.94
CA ALA A 164 -4.77 7.62 -6.59
C ALA A 164 -6.11 8.39 -6.60
N ILE A 165 -6.25 9.41 -7.45
CA ILE A 165 -7.52 10.12 -7.66
C ILE A 165 -8.56 9.15 -8.27
N GLU A 166 -8.21 8.41 -9.32
CA GLU A 166 -9.07 7.41 -9.95
C GLU A 166 -9.54 6.37 -8.93
N TRP A 167 -8.61 5.79 -8.17
CA TRP A 167 -8.91 4.84 -7.13
C TRP A 167 -9.83 5.44 -6.05
N THR A 168 -9.58 6.68 -5.64
CA THR A 168 -10.44 7.36 -4.66
C THR A 168 -11.86 7.57 -5.20
N LEU A 169 -12.01 7.99 -6.46
CA LEU A 169 -13.33 8.17 -7.08
C LEU A 169 -14.05 6.84 -7.30
N ASP A 170 -13.32 5.76 -7.60
CA ASP A 170 -13.89 4.41 -7.73
C ASP A 170 -14.42 3.88 -6.38
N HIS A 171 -13.83 4.32 -5.27
CA HIS A 171 -14.18 3.84 -3.94
C HIS A 171 -15.05 4.82 -3.11
N VAL A 172 -15.25 6.06 -3.54
CA VAL A 172 -16.00 7.06 -2.77
C VAL A 172 -17.49 6.71 -2.60
N HIS A 173 -18.08 6.01 -3.57
CA HIS A 173 -19.48 5.57 -3.54
C HIS A 173 -19.64 4.12 -3.06
N THR A 174 -18.68 3.57 -2.32
CA THR A 174 -18.77 2.20 -1.83
C THR A 174 -19.39 2.13 -0.44
N ASP A 175 -19.99 0.97 -0.15
CA ASP A 175 -20.26 0.50 1.19
C ASP A 175 -19.29 -0.65 1.47
N TYR A 176 -18.71 -0.68 2.66
CA TYR A 176 -17.72 -1.69 3.03
C TYR A 176 -17.87 -2.08 4.51
N GLU A 177 -17.25 -3.20 4.88
CA GLU A 177 -17.20 -3.66 6.27
C GLU A 177 -15.98 -3.09 6.98
N LEU A 178 -16.18 -2.56 8.18
CA LEU A 178 -15.11 -2.23 9.13
C LEU A 178 -15.28 -3.05 10.42
N THR A 179 -14.18 -3.33 11.10
CA THR A 179 -14.20 -4.02 12.39
C THR A 179 -14.28 -2.99 13.52
N GLU A 180 -15.42 -2.96 14.23
CA GLU A 180 -15.68 -2.10 15.39
C GLU A 180 -16.08 -3.01 16.55
N HIS A 181 -15.34 -2.96 17.67
CA HIS A 181 -15.55 -3.82 18.84
C HIS A 181 -15.59 -5.32 18.52
N ARG A 182 -14.67 -5.78 17.66
CA ARG A 182 -14.60 -7.17 17.13
C ARG A 182 -15.82 -7.61 16.33
N GLN A 183 -16.70 -6.68 15.95
CA GLN A 183 -17.85 -6.95 15.10
C GLN A 183 -17.69 -6.26 13.75
N ARG A 184 -18.10 -6.95 12.68
CA ARG A 184 -18.14 -6.33 11.36
C ARG A 184 -19.35 -5.42 11.25
N LYS A 185 -19.12 -4.20 10.80
CA LYS A 185 -20.15 -3.19 10.60
C LYS A 185 -20.05 -2.61 9.21
N ARG A 186 -21.16 -2.64 8.49
CA ARG A 186 -21.28 -2.00 7.19
C ARG A 186 -21.33 -0.48 7.35
N VAL A 187 -20.45 0.22 6.64
CA VAL A 187 -20.41 1.69 6.60
C VAL A 187 -20.30 2.21 5.18
N LYS A 188 -20.61 3.49 5.03
CA LYS A 188 -20.50 4.22 3.77
C LYS A 188 -19.13 4.89 3.67
N SER A 189 -18.45 4.70 2.55
CA SER A 189 -17.23 5.45 2.20
C SER A 189 -17.49 6.96 2.23
N PHE A 190 -16.46 7.69 2.62
CA PHE A 190 -16.39 9.14 2.74
C PHE A 190 -17.47 9.76 3.67
N THR A 191 -17.79 9.06 4.76
CA THR A 191 -18.69 9.53 5.83
C THR A 191 -18.02 9.47 7.21
N GLY A 192 -18.69 9.94 8.27
CA GLY A 192 -18.16 9.87 9.64
C GLY A 192 -16.92 10.73 9.86
N GLY A 193 -16.98 11.99 9.40
CA GLY A 193 -15.86 12.93 9.44
C GLY A 193 -15.34 13.15 10.87
N LYS A 194 -14.01 13.05 11.03
CA LYS A 194 -13.28 13.33 12.28
C LYS A 194 -12.29 14.46 12.01
N GLN A 195 -12.18 15.41 12.93
CA GLN A 195 -11.10 16.39 12.87
C GLN A 195 -9.80 15.74 13.35
N VAL A 196 -8.75 15.82 12.54
CA VAL A 196 -7.43 15.25 12.78
C VAL A 196 -6.41 16.38 12.70
N ASP A 197 -5.55 16.47 13.70
CA ASP A 197 -4.40 17.37 13.66
C ASP A 197 -3.17 16.65 13.11
N PHE A 198 -2.71 17.07 11.93
CA PHE A 198 -1.49 16.55 11.31
C PHE A 198 -0.23 17.32 11.73
N GLY A 199 -0.36 18.34 12.60
CA GLY A 199 0.77 19.10 13.12
C GLY A 199 1.43 20.03 12.10
N GLY A 200 2.38 20.84 12.59
CA GLY A 200 3.17 21.78 11.79
C GLY A 200 2.35 22.65 10.83
N LYS A 201 2.83 22.79 9.58
CA LYS A 201 2.14 23.54 8.51
C LYS A 201 0.89 22.82 7.97
N LEU A 202 0.78 21.51 8.19
CA LEU A 202 -0.38 20.74 7.73
C LEU A 202 -1.58 21.12 8.60
N GLY A 203 -1.46 21.09 9.93
CA GLY A 203 -2.50 21.50 10.86
C GLY A 203 -3.79 20.68 10.77
N LYS A 204 -4.88 21.21 11.32
CA LYS A 204 -6.16 20.48 11.45
C LYS A 204 -6.88 20.27 10.11
N ARG A 205 -7.34 19.05 9.85
CA ARG A 205 -8.17 18.65 8.69
C ARG A 205 -9.35 17.81 9.13
N TYR A 206 -10.43 17.81 8.35
CA TYR A 206 -11.46 16.78 8.48
C TYR A 206 -11.09 15.61 7.58
N ALA A 207 -11.01 14.42 8.16
CA ALA A 207 -10.81 13.17 7.44
C ALA A 207 -12.04 12.27 7.59
N TYR A 208 -12.37 11.52 6.55
CA TYR A 208 -13.59 10.73 6.44
C TYR A 208 -13.26 9.27 6.23
N ARG A 209 -14.09 8.36 6.74
CA ARG A 209 -13.88 6.90 6.64
C ARG A 209 -13.70 6.49 5.18
N PHE A 210 -12.69 5.67 4.89
CA PHE A 210 -12.38 5.24 3.53
C PHE A 210 -11.93 3.76 3.51
N PRO A 211 -12.28 2.96 2.49
CA PRO A 211 -12.03 1.51 2.46
C PRO A 211 -10.57 1.12 2.15
N PHE A 212 -9.61 1.60 2.93
CA PHE A 212 -8.25 1.05 2.91
C PHE A 212 -8.23 -0.35 3.53
N SER A 213 -7.36 -1.21 3.03
CA SER A 213 -7.25 -2.62 3.46
C SER A 213 -6.49 -2.83 4.76
N ASP A 214 -5.71 -1.84 5.22
CA ASP A 214 -5.06 -1.88 6.53
C ASP A 214 -6.09 -2.09 7.67
N GLN A 215 -7.23 -1.40 7.66
CA GLN A 215 -8.26 -1.58 8.68
C GLN A 215 -8.96 -2.94 8.64
N GLN A 216 -8.80 -3.71 7.56
CA GLN A 216 -9.35 -5.06 7.44
C GLN A 216 -8.38 -6.12 7.97
N THR A 217 -7.08 -5.86 7.86
CA THR A 217 -6.00 -6.81 8.20
C THR A 217 -5.50 -6.64 9.63
N LEU A 218 -5.35 -5.40 10.09
CA LEU A 218 -4.85 -5.07 11.43
C LEU A 218 -5.68 -5.62 12.60
N PRO A 219 -7.02 -5.76 12.52
CA PRO A 219 -7.78 -6.43 13.57
C PRO A 219 -7.35 -7.89 13.80
N SER A 220 -6.95 -8.60 12.76
CA SER A 220 -6.48 -9.99 12.86
C SER A 220 -4.98 -10.08 13.17
N THR A 221 -4.14 -9.28 12.52
CA THR A 221 -2.68 -9.37 12.68
C THR A 221 -2.20 -8.78 14.01
N LEU A 222 -2.78 -7.65 14.43
CA LEU A 222 -2.43 -6.96 15.68
C LEU A 222 -3.45 -7.16 16.81
N HIS A 223 -4.50 -7.98 16.59
CA HIS A 223 -5.54 -8.28 17.58
C HIS A 223 -6.28 -7.03 18.12
N VAL A 224 -6.35 -5.95 17.32
CA VAL A 224 -6.96 -4.68 17.70
C VAL A 224 -8.50 -4.76 17.54
N PRO A 225 -9.30 -4.52 18.60
CA PRO A 225 -10.76 -4.65 18.53
C PRO A 225 -11.45 -3.69 17.54
N SER A 226 -10.91 -2.49 17.36
CA SER A 226 -11.48 -1.46 16.50
C SER A 226 -10.40 -0.76 15.69
N VAL A 227 -10.46 -0.85 14.36
CA VAL A 227 -9.54 -0.13 13.46
C VAL A 227 -10.36 0.68 12.46
N THR A 228 -10.03 1.96 12.28
CA THR A 228 -10.70 2.81 11.29
C THR A 228 -9.68 3.64 10.52
N THR A 229 -9.71 3.53 9.20
CA THR A 229 -8.86 4.34 8.32
C THR A 229 -9.67 5.46 7.66
N ARG A 230 -9.12 6.67 7.66
CA ARG A 230 -9.75 7.88 7.12
C ARG A 230 -8.88 8.56 6.08
N LEU A 231 -9.53 9.14 5.08
CA LEU A 231 -8.91 9.92 4.01
C LEU A 231 -9.30 11.39 4.11
N CYS A 232 -8.35 12.26 3.82
CA CYS A 232 -8.58 13.65 3.42
C CYS A 232 -7.61 14.05 2.33
N PHE A 233 -7.89 15.17 1.66
CA PHE A 233 -6.95 15.80 0.75
C PHE A 233 -6.29 17.00 1.40
N ASP A 234 -5.11 17.37 0.92
CA ASP A 234 -4.42 18.59 1.32
C ASP A 234 -5.28 19.86 1.07
N SER A 235 -6.08 19.84 0.00
CA SER A 235 -7.16 20.80 -0.26
C SER A 235 -8.38 20.57 0.63
N ARG A 236 -8.58 21.51 1.56
CA ARG A 236 -9.77 21.57 2.42
C ARG A 236 -11.07 21.71 1.61
N VAL A 237 -11.01 22.47 0.51
CA VAL A 237 -12.18 22.74 -0.34
C VAL A 237 -12.62 21.47 -1.04
N ALA A 238 -11.70 20.75 -1.69
CA ALA A 238 -12.02 19.51 -2.38
C ALA A 238 -12.50 18.42 -1.42
N THR A 239 -11.84 18.29 -0.26
CA THR A 239 -12.29 17.35 0.79
C THR A 239 -13.73 17.63 1.22
N ARG A 240 -14.07 18.90 1.49
CA ARG A 240 -15.42 19.29 1.90
C ARG A 240 -16.43 19.10 0.77
N ALA A 241 -16.06 19.45 -0.46
CA ALA A 241 -16.92 19.25 -1.63
C ALA A 241 -17.25 17.77 -1.83
N LEU A 242 -16.26 16.87 -1.73
CA LEU A 242 -16.48 15.43 -1.85
C LEU A 242 -17.35 14.88 -0.70
N ALA A 243 -17.17 15.38 0.53
CA ALA A 243 -18.01 15.00 1.66
C ALA A 243 -19.46 15.44 1.47
N PHE A 244 -19.65 16.66 0.98
CA PHE A 244 -20.97 17.19 0.68
C PHE A 244 -21.66 16.40 -0.43
N THR A 245 -21.00 16.13 -1.56
CA THR A 245 -21.57 15.32 -2.64
C THR A 245 -21.83 13.88 -2.22
N ARG A 246 -21.03 13.30 -1.31
CA ARG A 246 -21.31 11.99 -0.72
C ARG A 246 -22.57 12.03 0.14
N SER A 247 -22.73 13.06 0.97
CA SER A 247 -23.90 13.21 1.85
C SER A 247 -25.22 13.37 1.08
N LEU A 248 -25.18 14.00 -0.09
CA LEU A 248 -26.32 14.15 -1.00
C LEU A 248 -26.60 12.91 -1.87
N GLY A 249 -25.77 11.86 -1.79
CA GLY A 249 -25.88 10.68 -2.66
C GLY A 249 -25.42 10.89 -4.11
N MET A 250 -24.97 12.10 -4.47
CA MET A 250 -24.52 12.47 -5.83
C MET A 250 -23.22 11.79 -6.27
N THR A 251 -22.47 11.21 -5.33
CA THR A 251 -21.29 10.39 -5.64
C THR A 251 -21.62 9.17 -6.52
N SER A 252 -22.88 8.74 -6.60
CA SER A 252 -23.28 7.67 -7.52
C SER A 252 -22.98 8.02 -8.97
N PHE A 253 -23.07 9.30 -9.35
CA PHE A 253 -22.75 9.77 -10.70
C PHE A 253 -21.26 9.59 -11.04
N LEU A 254 -20.37 9.56 -10.04
CA LEU A 254 -18.94 9.31 -10.25
C LEU A 254 -18.64 7.85 -10.64
N THR A 255 -19.61 6.95 -10.54
CA THR A 255 -19.50 5.58 -11.08
C THR A 255 -19.61 5.55 -12.61
N LEU A 256 -20.15 6.61 -13.23
CA LEU A 256 -20.27 6.72 -14.68
C LEU A 256 -18.92 7.16 -15.28
N PRO A 257 -18.31 6.37 -16.20
CA PRO A 257 -16.95 6.63 -16.70
C PRO A 257 -16.75 8.04 -17.24
N LYS A 258 -17.70 8.57 -18.03
CA LYS A 258 -17.61 9.92 -18.61
C LYS A 258 -17.63 11.03 -17.57
N ILE A 259 -18.38 10.86 -16.48
CA ILE A 259 -18.44 11.85 -15.39
C ILE A 259 -17.17 11.77 -14.55
N LYS A 260 -16.71 10.55 -14.27
CA LYS A 260 -15.44 10.29 -13.58
C LYS A 260 -14.26 10.93 -14.31
N GLU A 261 -14.14 10.70 -15.61
CA GLU A 261 -13.07 11.29 -16.45
C GLU A 261 -13.11 12.82 -16.43
N ARG A 262 -14.30 13.43 -16.49
CA ARG A 262 -14.46 14.88 -16.38
C ARG A 262 -14.05 15.40 -14.99
N ALA A 263 -14.42 14.70 -13.93
CA ALA A 263 -14.03 15.05 -12.57
C ALA A 263 -12.51 14.97 -12.40
N ILE A 264 -11.87 13.91 -12.91
CA ILE A 264 -10.41 13.76 -12.91
C ILE A 264 -9.75 14.91 -13.66
N ALA A 265 -10.20 15.20 -14.88
CA ALA A 265 -9.65 16.30 -15.69
C ALA A 265 -9.77 17.66 -14.98
N LEU A 266 -10.90 17.90 -14.31
CA LEU A 266 -11.11 19.13 -13.54
C LEU A 266 -10.15 19.22 -12.35
N ILE A 267 -10.02 18.15 -11.56
CA ILE A 267 -9.09 18.08 -10.43
C ILE A 267 -7.66 18.34 -10.91
N GLN A 268 -7.21 17.65 -11.97
CA GLN A 268 -5.86 17.79 -12.52
C GLN A 268 -5.59 19.19 -13.08
N SER A 269 -6.58 19.81 -13.74
CA SER A 269 -6.44 21.17 -14.29
C SER A 269 -6.37 22.26 -13.23
N SER A 270 -6.88 21.99 -12.03
CA SER A 270 -7.11 23.03 -11.02
C SER A 270 -5.84 23.50 -10.31
N GLN A 271 -4.68 22.84 -10.50
CA GLN A 271 -3.45 23.05 -9.72
C GLN A 271 -3.69 23.09 -8.20
N MET A 272 -4.82 22.55 -7.72
CA MET A 272 -5.21 22.61 -6.33
C MET A 272 -4.50 21.50 -5.58
N GLY A 273 -3.51 21.86 -4.77
CA GLY A 273 -2.80 20.93 -3.89
C GLY A 273 -1.33 20.79 -4.26
N THR A 274 -0.69 19.81 -3.64
CA THR A 274 0.73 19.48 -3.70
C THR A 274 0.86 17.98 -3.95
N ASP A 275 2.09 17.48 -4.02
CA ASP A 275 2.46 16.06 -4.04
C ASP A 275 2.69 15.50 -2.62
N GLN A 276 2.26 16.21 -1.57
CA GLN A 276 2.48 15.80 -0.20
C GLN A 276 1.53 14.68 0.22
N TYR A 277 2.05 13.73 0.99
CA TYR A 277 1.23 12.83 1.78
C TYR A 277 1.53 12.98 3.27
N ALA A 278 0.56 12.62 4.10
CA ALA A 278 0.78 12.41 5.52
C ALA A 278 -0.01 11.21 6.02
N VAL A 279 0.63 10.36 6.81
CA VAL A 279 0.02 9.24 7.52
C VAL A 279 0.15 9.51 9.00
N LYS A 280 -0.96 9.45 9.72
CA LYS A 280 -0.99 9.55 11.18
C LYS A 280 -1.72 8.34 11.75
N VAL A 281 -1.13 7.69 12.72
CA VAL A 281 -1.75 6.61 13.49
C VAL A 281 -1.92 7.07 14.92
N GLU A 282 -3.14 6.96 15.42
CA GLU A 282 -3.51 7.21 16.81
C GLU A 282 -4.02 5.89 17.40
N ALA A 283 -3.23 5.28 18.28
CA ALA A 283 -3.63 4.10 19.04
C ALA A 283 -4.04 4.51 20.46
N LYS A 284 -5.17 3.97 20.92
CA LYS A 284 -5.67 4.12 22.28
C LYS A 284 -5.73 2.75 22.94
N GLY A 285 -5.23 2.68 24.15
CA GLY A 285 -5.18 1.42 24.89
C GLY A 285 -4.97 1.63 26.37
N THR A 286 -4.60 0.55 27.07
CA THR A 286 -4.32 0.60 28.51
C THR A 286 -2.92 0.12 28.83
N ASP A 287 -2.34 0.70 29.88
CA ASP A 287 -1.20 0.16 30.63
C ASP A 287 -1.68 -0.04 32.07
N GLY A 288 -2.05 -1.28 32.40
CA GLY A 288 -2.73 -1.61 33.66
C GLY A 288 -4.10 -0.92 33.79
N LYS A 289 -4.21 0.07 34.69
CA LYS A 289 -5.46 0.83 34.95
C LYS A 289 -5.54 2.18 34.25
N LYS A 290 -4.48 2.63 33.57
CA LYS A 290 -4.43 3.96 32.94
C LYS A 290 -4.64 3.84 31.44
N ILE A 291 -5.44 4.76 30.90
CA ILE A 291 -5.60 4.92 29.45
C ILE A 291 -4.35 5.63 28.92
N HIS A 292 -3.68 5.01 27.95
CA HIS A 292 -2.53 5.56 27.25
C HIS A 292 -2.87 5.78 25.78
N HIS A 293 -2.27 6.83 25.22
CA HIS A 293 -2.39 7.18 23.81
C HIS A 293 -1.00 7.15 23.17
N SER A 294 -0.88 6.44 22.05
CA SER A 294 0.32 6.42 21.22
C SER A 294 -0.02 7.06 19.88
N THR A 295 0.73 8.09 19.52
CA THR A 295 0.54 8.82 18.27
C THR A 295 1.84 8.81 17.50
N LEU A 296 1.81 8.25 16.29
CA LEU A 296 2.93 8.26 15.36
C LEU A 296 2.46 8.83 14.04
N GLY A 297 3.36 9.46 13.30
CA GLY A 297 3.02 9.89 11.96
C GLY A 297 4.23 10.25 11.14
N ILE A 298 4.03 10.17 9.83
CA ILE A 298 5.03 10.46 8.81
C ILE A 298 4.39 11.38 7.78
N LYS A 299 5.13 12.37 7.30
CA LYS A 299 4.78 13.15 6.11
C LYS A 299 5.91 13.10 5.11
N GLY A 300 5.57 13.07 3.84
CA GLY A 300 6.52 13.08 2.75
C GLY A 300 5.91 13.66 1.48
N HIS A 301 6.60 13.42 0.38
CA HIS A 301 6.17 13.79 -0.97
C HIS A 301 6.22 12.55 -1.86
N ASP A 302 5.40 12.52 -2.91
CA ASP A 302 5.31 11.43 -3.88
C ASP A 302 4.95 10.09 -3.22
N GLU A 303 3.64 9.87 -3.06
CA GLU A 303 3.07 8.64 -2.49
C GLU A 303 3.43 7.37 -3.29
N SER A 304 3.61 7.51 -4.61
CA SER A 304 3.98 6.41 -5.50
C SER A 304 5.42 5.99 -5.25
N GLN A 305 6.32 6.98 -5.11
CA GLN A 305 7.71 6.75 -4.75
C GLN A 305 7.84 6.15 -3.35
N ALA A 306 7.03 6.60 -2.38
CA ALA A 306 6.99 6.00 -1.05
C ALA A 306 6.56 4.51 -1.12
N THR A 307 5.54 4.20 -1.92
CA THR A 307 5.10 2.82 -2.18
C THR A 307 6.22 1.98 -2.80
N ALA A 308 6.88 2.51 -3.84
CA ALA A 308 7.99 1.83 -4.51
C ALA A 308 9.17 1.57 -3.57
N GLN A 309 9.49 2.50 -2.67
CA GLN A 309 10.61 2.36 -1.73
C GLN A 309 10.35 1.31 -0.66
N VAL A 310 9.13 1.23 -0.15
CA VAL A 310 8.71 0.16 0.78
C VAL A 310 8.76 -1.20 0.07
N ALA A 311 8.29 -1.27 -1.18
CA ALA A 311 8.38 -2.48 -2.00
C ALA A 311 9.82 -2.90 -2.30
N CYS A 312 10.72 -1.95 -2.59
CA CYS A 312 12.14 -2.27 -2.83
C CYS A 312 12.83 -2.74 -1.54
N ALA A 313 12.60 -2.09 -0.41
CA ALA A 313 13.21 -2.48 0.86
C ALA A 313 12.79 -3.90 1.30
N THR A 314 11.50 -4.22 1.20
CA THR A 314 10.99 -5.57 1.46
C THR A 314 11.52 -6.58 0.45
N ALA A 315 11.55 -6.25 -0.85
CA ALA A 315 12.13 -7.09 -1.89
C ALA A 315 13.60 -7.40 -1.64
N PHE A 316 14.42 -6.44 -1.17
CA PHE A 316 15.81 -6.70 -0.82
C PHE A 316 15.95 -7.78 0.26
N HIS A 317 15.10 -7.77 1.29
CA HIS A 317 15.11 -8.83 2.30
C HIS A 317 14.71 -10.19 1.71
N LEU A 318 13.62 -10.25 0.95
CA LEU A 318 13.17 -11.49 0.28
C LEU A 318 14.23 -12.05 -0.69
N LEU A 319 14.99 -11.17 -1.35
CA LEU A 319 16.07 -11.57 -2.25
C LEU A 319 17.34 -12.01 -1.52
N ASN A 320 17.60 -11.54 -0.30
CA ASN A 320 18.83 -11.88 0.43
C ASN A 320 18.69 -13.12 1.32
N ARG A 321 17.47 -13.47 1.75
CA ARG A 321 17.25 -14.65 2.58
C ARG A 321 15.93 -15.33 2.28
N ARG A 322 15.84 -16.61 2.65
CA ARG A 322 14.58 -17.35 2.61
C ARG A 322 13.73 -17.03 3.85
N PHE A 323 12.47 -16.68 3.63
CA PHE A 323 11.46 -16.53 4.68
C PHE A 323 10.68 -17.83 4.87
N GLN A 324 9.89 -17.90 5.94
CA GLN A 324 9.00 -19.04 6.16
C GLN A 324 7.92 -19.03 5.07
N ALA A 325 7.63 -20.20 4.49
CA ALA A 325 6.53 -20.32 3.54
C ALA A 325 5.19 -20.05 4.23
N GLY A 326 4.30 -19.34 3.54
CA GLY A 326 3.03 -18.88 4.09
C GLY A 326 2.66 -17.49 3.61
N VAL A 327 1.51 -16.99 4.06
CA VAL A 327 1.00 -15.66 3.72
C VAL A 327 1.13 -14.73 4.91
N PHE A 328 1.77 -13.59 4.70
CA PHE A 328 2.04 -12.60 5.74
C PHE A 328 1.71 -11.19 5.25
N HIS A 329 1.28 -10.33 6.16
CA HIS A 329 1.28 -8.89 5.99
C HIS A 329 2.62 -8.29 6.45
N ILE A 330 2.97 -7.12 5.90
CA ILE A 330 4.28 -6.50 6.11
C ILE A 330 4.66 -6.37 7.60
N GLU A 331 3.70 -6.06 8.48
CA GLU A 331 3.92 -5.85 9.91
C GLU A 331 4.14 -7.14 10.71
N GLU A 332 3.89 -8.31 10.12
CA GLU A 332 4.16 -9.60 10.74
C GLU A 332 5.63 -10.02 10.57
N LEU A 333 6.28 -9.54 9.50
CA LEU A 333 7.68 -9.87 9.18
C LEU A 333 8.65 -8.72 9.44
N PHE A 334 8.17 -7.48 9.35
CA PHE A 334 9.00 -6.28 9.45
C PHE A 334 8.48 -5.29 10.48
N SER A 335 9.36 -4.43 10.95
CA SER A 335 9.04 -3.29 11.80
C SER A 335 9.68 -2.03 11.24
N LEU A 336 9.19 -0.87 11.67
CA LEU A 336 9.74 0.43 11.26
C LEU A 336 10.52 1.07 12.40
N THR A 337 11.72 1.53 12.09
CA THR A 337 12.53 2.36 12.97
C THR A 337 12.80 3.72 12.33
N TYR A 338 13.10 4.71 13.17
CA TYR A 338 13.51 6.04 12.76
C TYR A 338 14.72 6.45 13.59
N ALA A 339 15.86 6.62 12.94
CA ALA A 339 17.13 6.97 13.58
C ALA A 339 17.92 7.92 12.68
N ASN A 340 18.59 8.90 13.29
CA ASN A 340 19.44 9.87 12.58
C ASN A 340 18.77 10.63 11.43
N GLY A 341 17.44 10.76 11.45
CA GLY A 341 16.70 11.44 10.39
C GLY A 341 16.12 10.53 9.32
N ASP A 342 16.49 9.24 9.33
CA ASP A 342 16.13 8.26 8.30
C ASP A 342 15.21 7.17 8.86
N PHE A 343 14.29 6.72 8.02
CA PHE A 343 13.47 5.55 8.31
C PHE A 343 14.17 4.29 7.83
N ALA A 344 14.05 3.19 8.57
CA ALA A 344 14.52 1.88 8.14
C ALA A 344 13.49 0.79 8.43
N LEU A 345 13.39 -0.15 7.48
CA LEU A 345 12.66 -1.38 7.63
C LEU A 345 13.57 -2.39 8.34
N VAL A 346 13.07 -3.00 9.40
CA VAL A 346 13.83 -3.95 10.22
C VAL A 346 13.17 -5.31 10.13
N ASP A 347 13.92 -6.31 9.69
CA ASP A 347 13.51 -7.70 9.75
C ASP A 347 13.31 -8.14 11.20
N GLN A 348 12.10 -8.56 11.58
CA GLN A 348 11.80 -8.87 12.97
C GLN A 348 12.59 -10.07 13.51
N LYS A 349 12.99 -11.00 12.64
CA LYS A 349 13.72 -12.21 13.01
C LYS A 349 15.23 -11.97 13.07
N THR A 350 15.81 -11.36 12.04
CA THR A 350 17.27 -11.20 11.93
C THR A 350 17.78 -9.88 12.51
N LYS A 351 16.90 -8.90 12.70
CA LYS A 351 17.23 -7.51 13.03
C LYS A 351 18.07 -6.80 11.97
N GLU A 352 18.19 -7.37 10.76
CA GLU A 352 18.81 -6.67 9.64
C GLU A 352 17.97 -5.45 9.28
N GLU A 353 18.64 -4.31 9.13
CA GLU A 353 17.99 -3.05 8.77
C GLU A 353 18.23 -2.73 7.30
N ARG A 354 17.19 -2.20 6.65
CA ARG A 354 17.26 -1.62 5.31
C ARG A 354 16.69 -0.22 5.35
N ALA A 355 17.51 0.77 5.02
CA ALA A 355 17.08 2.15 4.93
C ALA A 355 15.95 2.29 3.90
N LEU A 356 14.87 2.96 4.32
CA LEU A 356 13.83 3.44 3.43
C LEU A 356 14.28 4.80 2.91
N ALA A 357 14.57 4.90 1.62
CA ALA A 357 14.93 6.17 0.97
C ALA A 357 13.72 7.14 0.86
N ILE A 358 12.71 7.01 1.72
CA ILE A 358 11.54 7.88 1.76
C ILE A 358 11.95 9.27 2.18
N ARG A 359 11.65 10.26 1.32
CA ARG A 359 11.81 11.68 1.65
C ARG A 359 10.69 12.10 2.58
N ALA A 360 10.78 11.64 3.82
CA ALA A 360 9.75 11.77 4.81
C ALA A 360 10.31 12.21 6.16
N SER A 361 9.46 12.83 6.97
CA SER A 361 9.79 13.28 8.32
C SER A 361 8.68 12.88 9.28
N LEU A 362 9.00 12.73 10.55
CA LEU A 362 7.99 12.51 11.57
C LEU A 362 6.99 13.69 11.61
N LEU A 363 5.73 13.38 11.87
CA LEU A 363 4.76 14.40 12.26
C LEU A 363 5.13 14.88 13.67
N THR A 364 5.59 16.12 13.78
CA THR A 364 5.78 16.77 15.08
C THR A 364 4.41 17.17 15.62
N ALA A 365 4.09 16.70 16.82
CA ALA A 365 2.88 17.07 17.54
C ALA A 365 2.85 18.58 17.85
#